data_AF-A0A6P0S5U7-F1
#
_entry.id   AF-A0A6P0S5U7-F1
#
_cell.length_a   1.000
_cell.length_b   1.000
_cell.length_c   1.000
_cell.angle_alpha   90.00
_cell.angle_beta   90.00
_cell.angle_gamma   90.00
#
_symmetry.space_group_name_H-M   'P 1'
#
loop_
_entity.id
_entity.type
_entity.pdbx_description
1 polymer ?
#
loop_
_entity_poly.entity_id
_entity_poly.type
_entity_poly.pdbx_seq_one_letter_code
_entity_poly.pdbx_strand_id
1 'polypeptide(L)'
;MLDGLDEVADETQRQQVSRWVDEQMEAYPDTPFILTSRPFGYESARLQQGVTVLEVQPFNLKQVKEFIHSWYLQTEVMSRAGEEDLGVQEEAEQQADDLISRIRKSSPLAAMAVNPLLLTMIATVHRRGSALPGKRVELYKEICQVLLERRQRAKKIDDPLTATQKQSVLQVLALALMENKTREFILSYDAYLIQDKLAEVAGSAADSHKFLKQIKDISGLLVEKELGIYEFAHLSFQEYLAAVEIKETNQEKLLIRKINNSWWTETIRLYAAQTNASNLIRKVLALSSPSVKAMALAYDCLEEGLSVDPEVQQQLEARLEADLESR
;
A
#
# COMPACT_ATOMS: atom_id res chain seq x y z
N MET A 1 3.74 -8.54 -21.84
CA MET A 1 3.67 -8.61 -20.36
C MET A 1 2.43 -7.85 -19.92
N LEU A 2 1.68 -8.42 -19.00
CA LEU A 2 0.45 -7.88 -18.42
C LEU A 2 0.72 -7.72 -16.92
N ASP A 3 0.61 -6.51 -16.40
CA ASP A 3 0.99 -6.18 -15.03
C ASP A 3 -0.27 -5.94 -14.18
N GLY A 4 -0.35 -6.57 -13.00
CA GLY A 4 -1.36 -6.30 -11.99
C GLY A 4 -2.78 -6.77 -12.31
N LEU A 5 -3.02 -8.06 -12.54
CA LEU A 5 -4.40 -8.57 -12.73
C LEU A 5 -5.33 -8.24 -11.55
N ASP A 6 -4.80 -8.26 -10.32
CA ASP A 6 -5.56 -7.94 -9.11
C ASP A 6 -6.08 -6.50 -9.06
N GLU A 7 -5.50 -5.62 -9.87
CA GLU A 7 -5.89 -4.22 -9.98
C GLU A 7 -7.22 -4.02 -10.70
N VAL A 8 -7.67 -5.05 -11.44
CA VAL A 8 -9.04 -5.09 -11.96
C VAL A 8 -9.97 -5.41 -10.80
N ALA A 9 -10.51 -4.38 -10.17
CA ALA A 9 -11.26 -4.50 -8.91
C ALA A 9 -12.61 -5.25 -9.05
N ASP A 10 -13.21 -5.28 -10.25
CA ASP A 10 -14.39 -6.11 -10.51
C ASP A 10 -14.00 -7.55 -10.87
N GLU A 11 -14.46 -8.52 -10.08
CA GLU A 11 -14.10 -9.93 -10.25
C GLU A 11 -14.58 -10.50 -11.59
N THR A 12 -15.75 -10.08 -12.08
CA THR A 12 -16.28 -10.56 -13.36
C THR A 12 -15.42 -10.05 -14.52
N GLN A 13 -15.04 -8.77 -14.49
CA GLN A 13 -14.12 -8.19 -15.46
C GLN A 13 -12.74 -8.85 -15.37
N ARG A 14 -12.23 -9.13 -14.17
CA ARG A 14 -10.95 -9.81 -13.97
C ARG A 14 -10.96 -11.22 -14.59
N GLN A 15 -12.06 -11.95 -14.44
CA GLN A 15 -12.27 -13.25 -15.10
C GLN A 15 -12.41 -13.13 -16.63
N GLN A 16 -12.96 -12.02 -17.14
CA GLN A 16 -12.98 -11.75 -18.59
C GLN A 16 -11.57 -11.49 -19.12
N VAL A 17 -10.76 -10.67 -18.42
CA VAL A 17 -9.36 -10.44 -18.78
C VAL A 17 -8.60 -11.76 -18.81
N SER A 18 -8.77 -12.61 -17.79
CA SER A 18 -8.08 -13.90 -17.73
C SER A 18 -8.46 -14.83 -18.89
N ARG A 19 -9.74 -14.92 -19.23
CA ARG A 19 -10.21 -15.66 -20.42
C ARG A 19 -9.64 -15.10 -21.72
N TRP A 20 -9.61 -13.78 -21.85
CA TRP A 20 -9.00 -13.13 -23.01
C TRP A 20 -7.51 -13.46 -23.13
N VAL A 21 -6.78 -13.50 -22.02
CA VAL A 21 -5.36 -13.93 -21.99
C VAL A 21 -5.24 -15.39 -22.43
N ASP A 22 -6.10 -16.30 -21.94
CA ASP A 22 -6.12 -17.69 -22.39
C ASP A 22 -6.31 -17.79 -23.92
N GLU A 23 -7.26 -17.02 -24.48
CA GLU A 23 -7.48 -16.96 -25.94
C GLU A 23 -6.26 -16.41 -26.70
N GLN A 24 -5.56 -15.40 -26.16
CA GLN A 24 -4.35 -14.87 -26.79
C GLN A 24 -3.19 -15.88 -26.74
N MET A 25 -3.07 -16.66 -25.67
CA MET A 25 -2.05 -17.70 -25.58
C MET A 25 -2.29 -18.82 -26.61
N GLU A 26 -3.55 -19.16 -26.90
CA GLU A 26 -3.90 -20.10 -27.97
C GLU A 26 -3.62 -19.53 -29.38
N ALA A 27 -3.95 -18.26 -29.60
CA ALA A 27 -3.76 -17.60 -30.89
C ALA A 27 -2.28 -17.36 -31.23
N TYR A 28 -1.43 -17.15 -30.21
CA TYR A 28 -0.01 -16.80 -30.35
C TYR A 28 0.89 -17.76 -29.56
N PRO A 29 0.97 -19.05 -29.94
CA PRO A 29 1.64 -20.09 -29.15
C PRO A 29 3.16 -19.87 -29.02
N ASP A 30 3.78 -19.17 -29.97
CA ASP A 30 5.22 -18.87 -29.97
C ASP A 30 5.58 -17.59 -29.19
N THR A 31 4.60 -16.88 -28.64
CA THR A 31 4.82 -15.62 -27.92
C THR A 31 4.86 -15.86 -26.41
N PRO A 32 5.89 -15.39 -25.69
CA PRO A 32 5.94 -15.51 -24.24
C PRO A 32 4.96 -14.53 -23.57
N PHE A 33 4.07 -15.06 -22.74
CA PHE A 33 3.18 -14.28 -21.89
C PHE A 33 3.70 -14.26 -20.46
N ILE A 34 3.75 -13.06 -19.87
CA ILE A 34 4.05 -12.86 -18.45
C ILE A 34 2.88 -12.06 -17.89
N LEU A 35 2.23 -12.61 -16.86
CA LEU A 35 1.15 -11.99 -16.11
C LEU A 35 1.58 -11.87 -14.65
N THR A 36 1.40 -10.70 -14.05
CA THR A 36 1.63 -10.50 -12.62
C THR A 36 0.30 -10.26 -11.90
N SER A 37 0.23 -10.62 -10.62
CA SER A 37 -0.94 -10.40 -9.77
C SER A 37 -0.58 -10.65 -8.31
N ARG A 38 -1.25 -9.97 -7.37
CA ARG A 38 -1.32 -10.42 -5.98
C ARG A 38 -2.02 -11.79 -5.87
N PRO A 39 -1.66 -12.63 -4.89
CA PRO A 39 -2.20 -14.01 -4.78
C PRO A 39 -3.72 -14.07 -4.81
N PHE A 40 -4.40 -13.27 -3.97
CA PHE A 40 -5.86 -13.29 -3.88
C PHE A 40 -6.57 -12.85 -5.16
N GLY A 41 -5.97 -11.92 -5.92
CA GLY A 41 -6.51 -11.47 -7.19
C GLY A 41 -6.39 -12.52 -8.28
N TYR A 42 -5.26 -13.23 -8.33
CA TYR A 42 -5.05 -14.32 -9.27
C TYR A 42 -5.96 -15.52 -8.97
N GLU A 43 -6.14 -15.89 -7.71
CA GLU A 43 -7.00 -17.01 -7.32
C GLU A 43 -8.46 -16.84 -7.76
N SER A 44 -8.98 -15.60 -7.78
CA SER A 44 -10.35 -15.32 -8.25
C SER A 44 -10.53 -15.40 -9.77
N ALA A 45 -9.43 -15.40 -10.51
CA ALA A 45 -9.41 -15.31 -11.96
C ALA A 45 -8.20 -16.09 -12.51
N ARG A 46 -8.09 -17.37 -12.15
CA ARG A 46 -6.96 -18.21 -12.60
C ARG A 46 -7.06 -18.45 -14.11
N LEU A 47 -5.92 -18.40 -14.78
CA LEU A 47 -5.80 -18.85 -16.17
C LEU A 47 -6.10 -20.35 -16.27
N GLN A 48 -6.75 -20.76 -17.35
CA GLN A 48 -7.14 -22.15 -17.58
C GLN A 48 -6.06 -22.96 -18.32
N GLN A 49 -5.17 -22.27 -19.04
CA GLN A 49 -4.06 -22.93 -19.73
C GLN A 49 -3.00 -23.45 -18.76
N GLY A 50 -2.18 -24.40 -19.23
CA GLY A 50 -1.07 -25.01 -18.49
C GLY A 50 0.10 -24.07 -18.19
N VAL A 51 -0.18 -22.95 -17.52
CA VAL A 51 0.79 -21.91 -17.18
C VAL A 51 1.67 -22.35 -16.01
N THR A 52 2.93 -21.93 -16.04
CA THR A 52 3.81 -22.07 -14.87
C THR A 52 3.53 -20.92 -13.91
N VAL A 53 3.02 -21.24 -12.72
CA VAL A 53 2.79 -20.25 -11.67
C VAL A 53 4.05 -20.14 -10.81
N LEU A 54 4.61 -18.95 -10.74
CA LEU A 54 5.78 -18.63 -9.92
C LEU A 54 5.39 -17.60 -8.86
N GLU A 55 5.99 -17.73 -7.68
CA GLU A 55 5.79 -16.78 -6.59
C GLU A 55 7.07 -15.97 -6.37
N VAL A 56 6.95 -14.64 -6.36
CA VAL A 56 8.05 -13.74 -6.02
C VAL A 56 8.35 -13.87 -4.53
N GLN A 57 9.49 -14.45 -4.22
CA GLN A 57 9.90 -14.68 -2.83
C GLN A 57 10.38 -13.38 -2.16
N PRO A 58 10.24 -13.26 -0.84
CA PRO A 58 10.81 -12.15 -0.08
C PRO A 58 12.33 -12.03 -0.28
N PHE A 59 12.87 -10.82 -0.18
CA PHE A 59 14.30 -10.61 -0.22
C PHE A 59 15.00 -11.36 0.90
N ASN A 60 16.08 -12.06 0.55
CA ASN A 60 17.01 -12.57 1.54
C ASN A 60 17.93 -11.46 2.06
N LEU A 61 18.65 -11.73 3.16
CA LEU A 61 19.53 -10.74 3.79
C LEU A 61 20.62 -10.16 2.87
N LYS A 62 21.08 -10.93 1.88
CA LYS A 62 22.07 -10.45 0.90
C LYS A 62 21.44 -9.42 -0.02
N GLN A 63 20.25 -9.72 -0.56
CA GLN A 63 19.49 -8.81 -1.42
C GLN A 63 19.07 -7.53 -0.68
N VAL A 64 18.67 -7.63 0.59
CA VAL A 64 18.37 -6.44 1.43
C VAL A 64 19.58 -5.52 1.53
N LYS A 65 20.78 -6.05 1.79
CA LYS A 65 22.01 -5.25 1.87
C LYS A 65 22.35 -4.62 0.52
N GLU A 66 22.36 -5.42 -0.54
CA GLU A 66 22.65 -4.95 -1.90
C GLU A 66 21.69 -3.83 -2.32
N PHE A 67 20.40 -3.98 -2.00
CA PHE A 67 19.39 -2.95 -2.23
C PHE A 67 19.71 -1.67 -1.45
N ILE A 68 19.98 -1.74 -0.15
CA ILE A 68 20.23 -0.56 0.68
C ILE A 68 21.47 0.21 0.18
N HIS A 69 22.59 -0.47 -0.05
CA HIS A 69 23.79 0.19 -0.56
C HIS A 69 23.54 0.86 -1.92
N SER A 70 22.90 0.14 -2.85
CA SER A 70 22.59 0.69 -4.17
C SER A 70 21.64 1.88 -4.09
N TRP A 71 20.61 1.80 -3.24
CA TRP A 71 19.64 2.86 -3.05
C TRP A 71 20.29 4.13 -2.49
N TYR A 72 21.13 4.01 -1.46
CA TYR A 72 21.83 5.17 -0.89
C TYR A 72 22.78 5.80 -1.90
N LEU A 73 23.59 5.01 -2.59
CA LEU A 73 24.52 5.50 -3.60
C LEU A 73 23.76 6.28 -4.70
N GLN A 74 22.74 5.67 -5.30
CA GLN A 74 21.97 6.32 -6.37
C GLN A 74 21.25 7.58 -5.89
N THR A 75 20.74 7.56 -4.66
CA THR A 75 20.04 8.70 -4.07
C THR A 75 20.99 9.88 -3.83
N GLU A 76 22.20 9.63 -3.36
CA GLU A 76 23.21 10.68 -3.15
C GLU A 76 23.70 11.26 -4.48
N VAL A 77 24.00 10.41 -5.47
CA VAL A 77 24.37 10.82 -6.84
C VAL A 77 23.30 11.72 -7.47
N MET A 78 22.03 11.33 -7.40
CA MET A 78 20.93 12.15 -7.91
C MET A 78 20.81 13.50 -7.18
N SER A 79 21.06 13.54 -5.87
CA SER A 79 20.94 14.77 -5.09
C SER A 79 22.04 15.79 -5.39
N ARG A 80 23.20 15.34 -5.88
CA ARG A 80 24.35 16.16 -6.27
C ARG A 80 24.47 16.32 -7.79
N ALA A 81 23.36 16.25 -8.51
CA ALA A 81 23.28 16.43 -9.97
C ALA A 81 24.23 15.53 -10.79
N GLY A 82 24.53 14.32 -10.30
CA GLY A 82 25.35 13.34 -11.00
C GLY A 82 26.85 13.37 -10.67
N GLU A 83 27.29 14.14 -9.68
CA GLU A 83 28.67 14.09 -9.21
C GLU A 83 28.93 12.85 -8.35
N GLU A 84 29.86 12.01 -8.79
CA GLU A 84 30.39 10.85 -8.06
C GLU A 84 31.83 11.16 -7.60
N ASP A 85 31.96 11.88 -6.47
CA ASP A 85 33.24 12.03 -5.77
C ASP A 85 33.32 11.04 -4.58
N LEU A 86 34.53 10.74 -4.12
CA LEU A 86 34.82 9.81 -3.02
C LEU A 86 34.00 10.13 -1.76
N GLY A 87 33.81 11.41 -1.44
CA GLY A 87 32.99 11.82 -0.29
C GLY A 87 31.51 11.43 -0.41
N VAL A 88 30.94 11.36 -1.62
CA VAL A 88 29.56 10.93 -1.87
C VAL A 88 29.41 9.44 -1.56
N GLN A 89 30.39 8.64 -1.99
CA GLN A 89 30.41 7.20 -1.78
C GLN A 89 30.56 6.87 -0.29
N GLU A 90 31.49 7.54 0.40
CA GLU A 90 31.70 7.36 1.85
C GLU A 90 30.44 7.71 2.66
N GLU A 91 29.78 8.83 2.37
CA GLU A 91 28.53 9.21 3.05
C GLU A 91 27.40 8.21 2.80
N ALA A 92 27.23 7.77 1.54
CA ALA A 92 26.21 6.79 1.16
C ALA A 92 26.45 5.44 1.86
N GLU A 93 27.70 4.99 1.92
CA GLU A 93 28.07 3.74 2.59
C GLU A 93 27.83 3.81 4.10
N GLN A 94 28.21 4.91 4.76
CA GLN A 94 27.95 5.11 6.19
C GLN A 94 26.45 5.08 6.53
N GLN A 95 25.62 5.76 5.73
CA GLN A 95 24.17 5.78 5.94
C GLN A 95 23.53 4.41 5.68
N ALA A 96 24.00 3.70 4.65
CA ALA A 96 23.57 2.34 4.34
C ALA A 96 23.90 1.38 5.49
N ASP A 97 25.13 1.42 6.00
CA ASP A 97 25.58 0.57 7.10
C ASP A 97 24.84 0.85 8.41
N ASP A 98 24.55 2.12 8.72
CA ASP A 98 23.72 2.48 9.87
C ASP A 98 22.32 1.86 9.74
N LEU A 99 21.69 1.99 8.57
CA LEU A 99 20.37 1.40 8.35
C LEU A 99 20.39 -0.13 8.47
N ILE A 100 21.38 -0.79 7.85
CA ILE A 100 21.56 -2.25 7.95
C ILE A 100 21.73 -2.66 9.42
N SER A 101 22.50 -1.90 10.20
CA SER A 101 22.69 -2.14 11.65
C SER A 101 21.37 -2.06 12.42
N ARG A 102 20.55 -1.03 12.15
CA ARG A 102 19.24 -0.85 12.78
C ARG A 102 18.26 -1.96 12.43
N ILE A 103 18.19 -2.35 11.15
CA ILE A 103 17.33 -3.46 10.68
C ILE A 103 17.74 -4.76 11.39
N ARG A 104 19.04 -5.06 11.48
CA ARG A 104 19.52 -6.29 12.15
C ARG A 104 19.22 -6.34 13.65
N LYS A 105 19.16 -5.18 14.32
CA LYS A 105 18.90 -5.08 15.76
C LYS A 105 17.41 -5.10 16.13
N SER A 106 16.52 -5.04 15.14
CA SER A 106 15.08 -4.93 15.35
C SER A 106 14.34 -6.00 14.53
N SER A 107 13.86 -7.05 15.19
CA SER A 107 13.11 -8.12 14.53
C SER A 107 11.91 -7.61 13.73
N PRO A 108 11.13 -6.61 14.20
CA PRO A 108 10.04 -6.06 13.39
C PRO A 108 10.52 -5.32 12.14
N LEU A 109 11.63 -4.57 12.21
CA LEU A 109 12.20 -3.93 11.01
C LEU A 109 12.74 -4.97 10.03
N ALA A 110 13.39 -6.03 10.52
CA ALA A 110 13.86 -7.13 9.69
C ALA A 110 12.70 -7.85 8.98
N ALA A 111 11.58 -8.07 9.67
CA ALA A 111 10.39 -8.68 9.09
C ALA A 111 9.76 -7.83 7.97
N MET A 112 9.84 -6.50 8.05
CA MET A 112 9.38 -5.61 6.97
C MET A 112 10.39 -5.48 5.83
N ALA A 113 11.68 -5.46 6.13
CA ALA A 113 12.76 -5.20 5.17
C ALA A 113 12.88 -6.25 4.06
N VAL A 114 12.32 -7.45 4.25
CA VAL A 114 12.27 -8.47 3.19
C VAL A 114 11.30 -8.12 2.05
N ASN A 115 10.38 -7.17 2.26
CA ASN A 115 9.51 -6.63 1.24
C ASN A 115 10.18 -5.39 0.58
N PRO A 116 10.48 -5.40 -0.74
CA PRO A 116 11.22 -4.31 -1.39
C PRO A 116 10.54 -2.94 -1.30
N LEU A 117 9.20 -2.90 -1.31
CA LEU A 117 8.45 -1.66 -1.16
C LEU A 117 8.63 -1.09 0.25
N LEU A 118 8.42 -1.92 1.28
CA LEU A 118 8.62 -1.49 2.66
C LEU A 118 10.08 -1.12 2.94
N LEU A 119 11.03 -1.85 2.35
CA LEU A 119 12.45 -1.53 2.43
C LEU A 119 12.76 -0.15 1.84
N THR A 120 12.15 0.19 0.70
CA THR A 120 12.26 1.53 0.09
C THR A 120 11.70 2.61 1.02
N MET A 121 10.56 2.36 1.67
CA MET A 121 9.97 3.28 2.65
C MET A 121 10.88 3.45 3.87
N ILE A 122 11.39 2.34 4.43
CA ILE A 122 12.34 2.33 5.55
C ILE A 122 13.56 3.18 5.21
N ALA A 123 14.18 2.96 4.05
CA ALA A 123 15.35 3.72 3.61
C ALA A 123 15.04 5.21 3.44
N THR A 124 13.87 5.53 2.88
CA THR A 124 13.40 6.91 2.70
C THR A 124 13.16 7.62 4.03
N VAL A 125 12.53 6.95 5.00
CA VAL A 125 12.28 7.47 6.36
C VAL A 125 13.59 7.61 7.12
N HIS A 126 14.48 6.63 7.03
CA HIS A 126 15.80 6.65 7.66
C HIS A 126 16.63 7.85 7.19
N ARG A 127 16.75 8.05 5.87
CA ARG A 127 17.49 9.17 5.28
C ARG A 127 16.96 10.54 5.73
N ARG A 128 15.70 10.63 6.14
CA ARG A 128 15.11 11.88 6.67
C ARG A 128 15.48 12.16 8.12
N GLY A 129 16.13 11.23 8.81
CA GLY A 129 16.45 11.31 10.24
C GLY A 129 15.25 11.00 11.14
N SER A 130 14.16 10.44 10.58
CA SER A 130 12.98 10.05 11.36
C SER A 130 13.23 8.75 12.12
N ALA A 131 12.52 8.57 13.23
CA ALA A 131 12.55 7.31 13.96
C ALA A 131 11.94 6.19 13.10
N LEU A 132 12.62 5.03 13.04
CA LEU A 132 12.13 3.89 12.29
C LEU A 132 11.06 3.14 13.12
N PRO A 133 9.83 3.00 12.61
CA PRO A 133 8.74 2.41 13.36
C PRO A 133 8.85 0.88 13.45
N GLY A 134 8.26 0.31 14.50
CA GLY A 134 8.23 -1.14 14.72
C GLY A 134 7.09 -1.84 14.00
N LYS A 135 6.08 -1.11 13.52
CA LYS A 135 4.91 -1.69 12.85
C LYS A 135 4.77 -1.20 11.42
N ARG A 136 4.23 -2.05 10.55
CA ARG A 136 3.96 -1.75 9.14
C ARG A 136 3.07 -0.53 8.95
N VAL A 137 1.99 -0.43 9.73
CA VAL A 137 1.06 0.70 9.63
C VAL A 137 1.65 2.03 10.09
N GLU A 138 2.58 1.99 11.05
CA GLU A 138 3.34 3.15 11.49
C GLU A 138 4.36 3.56 10.42
N LEU A 139 4.96 2.61 9.70
CA LEU A 139 5.83 2.91 8.56
C LEU A 139 5.07 3.67 7.47
N TYR A 140 3.85 3.23 7.12
CA TYR A 140 2.99 3.96 6.19
C TYR A 140 2.67 5.39 6.66
N LYS A 141 2.41 5.57 7.96
CA LYS A 141 2.20 6.89 8.55
C LYS A 141 3.43 7.78 8.38
N GLU A 142 4.61 7.28 8.76
CA GLU A 142 5.86 8.04 8.70
C GLU A 142 6.25 8.41 7.26
N ILE A 143 6.11 7.48 6.31
CA ILE A 143 6.42 7.80 4.92
C ILE A 143 5.45 8.83 4.32
N CYS A 144 4.15 8.73 4.61
CA CYS A 144 3.16 9.72 4.16
C CYS A 144 3.52 11.12 4.69
N GLN A 145 3.85 11.23 5.97
CA GLN A 145 4.32 12.47 6.58
C GLN A 145 5.59 13.00 5.87
N VAL A 146 6.60 12.15 5.70
CA VAL A 146 7.86 12.49 5.02
C VAL A 146 7.62 13.02 3.60
N LEU A 147 6.74 12.37 2.83
CA LEU A 147 6.43 12.77 1.46
C LEU A 147 5.68 14.12 1.43
N LEU A 148 4.71 14.32 2.33
CA LEU A 148 3.88 15.53 2.36
C LEU A 148 4.60 16.77 2.93
N GLU A 149 5.68 16.58 3.69
CA GLU A 149 6.57 17.65 4.18
C GLU A 149 7.59 18.13 3.13
N ARG A 150 7.84 17.37 2.04
CA ARG A 150 8.91 17.66 1.07
C ARG A 150 8.89 19.10 0.54
N ARG A 151 7.70 19.68 0.36
CA ARG A 151 7.51 21.05 -0.16
C ARG A 151 8.09 22.14 0.72
N GLN A 152 7.86 22.08 2.03
CA GLN A 152 8.34 23.11 2.97
C GLN A 152 9.85 23.28 2.87
N ARG A 153 10.57 22.17 2.68
CA ARG A 153 12.04 22.17 2.58
C ARG A 153 12.55 22.51 1.18
N ALA A 154 11.91 22.00 0.12
CA ALA A 154 12.42 22.14 -1.25
C ALA A 154 12.40 23.59 -1.78
N LYS A 155 11.44 24.42 -1.35
CA LYS A 155 11.32 25.80 -1.88
C LYS A 155 11.55 26.91 -0.85
N LYS A 156 11.76 26.59 0.45
CA LYS A 156 11.74 27.58 1.55
C LYS A 156 10.52 28.53 1.49
N ILE A 157 9.40 28.04 0.94
CA ILE A 157 8.14 28.76 0.84
C ILE A 157 7.27 28.28 1.99
N ASP A 158 6.63 29.21 2.69
CA ASP A 158 5.56 28.87 3.63
C ASP A 158 4.47 28.09 2.92
N ASP A 159 4.37 26.81 3.24
CA ASP A 159 3.25 26.00 2.84
C ASP A 159 2.14 26.21 3.86
N PRO A 160 1.00 26.83 3.48
CA PRO A 160 -0.06 27.14 4.42
C PRO A 160 -0.69 25.88 5.02
N LEU A 161 -0.47 24.70 4.41
CA LEU A 161 -1.00 23.43 4.89
C LEU A 161 0.10 22.57 5.53
N THR A 162 -0.16 22.16 6.76
CA THR A 162 0.60 21.11 7.44
C THR A 162 0.47 19.78 6.70
N ALA A 163 1.43 18.88 6.89
CA ALA A 163 1.37 17.54 6.31
C ALA A 163 0.10 16.77 6.73
N THR A 164 -0.32 16.90 7.99
CA THR A 164 -1.56 16.30 8.50
C THR A 164 -2.80 16.83 7.77
N GLN A 165 -2.91 18.13 7.52
CA GLN A 165 -4.01 18.70 6.74
C GLN A 165 -4.01 18.23 5.29
N LYS A 166 -2.84 18.13 4.65
CA LYS A 166 -2.76 17.56 3.30
C LYS A 166 -3.17 16.09 3.29
N GLN A 167 -2.74 15.35 4.30
CA GLN A 167 -3.08 13.94 4.42
C GLN A 167 -4.59 13.75 4.55
N SER A 168 -5.28 14.55 5.37
CA SER A 168 -6.73 14.43 5.53
C SER A 168 -7.51 14.70 4.25
N VAL A 169 -7.00 15.58 3.38
CA VAL A 169 -7.58 15.79 2.03
C VAL A 169 -7.35 14.56 1.14
N LEU A 170 -6.17 13.95 1.20
CA LEU A 170 -5.84 12.77 0.39
C LEU A 170 -6.49 11.48 0.89
N GLN A 171 -6.84 11.39 2.17
CA GLN A 171 -7.63 10.32 2.77
C GLN A 171 -9.02 10.24 2.13
N VAL A 172 -9.69 11.38 1.94
CA VAL A 172 -10.97 11.47 1.22
C VAL A 172 -10.84 10.99 -0.22
N LEU A 173 -9.80 11.45 -0.95
CA LEU A 173 -9.53 10.96 -2.31
C LEU A 173 -9.35 9.46 -2.33
N ALA A 174 -8.48 8.93 -1.47
CA ALA A 174 -8.16 7.52 -1.42
C ALA A 174 -9.39 6.66 -1.15
N LEU A 175 -10.24 7.05 -0.20
CA LEU A 175 -11.49 6.34 0.07
C LEU A 175 -12.42 6.38 -1.14
N ALA A 176 -12.59 7.53 -1.79
CA ALA A 176 -13.45 7.66 -2.97
C ALA A 176 -12.98 6.75 -4.11
N LEU A 177 -11.66 6.67 -4.37
CA LEU A 177 -11.10 5.76 -5.38
C LEU A 177 -11.30 4.28 -5.01
N MET A 178 -11.14 3.93 -3.74
CA MET A 178 -11.40 2.57 -3.25
C MET A 178 -12.87 2.16 -3.44
N GLU A 179 -13.82 3.05 -3.14
CA GLU A 179 -15.25 2.83 -3.34
C GLU A 179 -15.63 2.73 -4.82
N ASN A 180 -15.03 3.58 -5.65
CA ASN A 180 -15.19 3.57 -7.09
C ASN A 180 -14.42 2.43 -7.78
N LYS A 181 -13.72 1.58 -7.02
CA LYS A 181 -12.99 0.42 -7.54
C LYS A 181 -11.97 0.80 -8.62
N THR A 182 -11.29 1.94 -8.45
CA THR A 182 -10.31 2.46 -9.39
C THR A 182 -9.02 2.87 -8.69
N ARG A 183 -7.92 2.86 -9.44
CA ARG A 183 -6.63 3.45 -9.05
C ARG A 183 -6.45 4.87 -9.59
N GLU A 184 -7.13 5.13 -10.70
CA GLU A 184 -6.93 6.30 -11.53
C GLU A 184 -8.09 7.28 -11.35
N PHE A 185 -7.76 8.56 -11.48
CA PHE A 185 -8.73 9.64 -11.53
C PHE A 185 -8.30 10.68 -12.55
N ILE A 186 -9.28 11.32 -13.18
CA ILE A 186 -9.06 12.35 -14.18
C ILE A 186 -9.01 13.69 -13.46
N LEU A 187 -7.85 14.36 -13.45
CA LEU A 187 -7.66 15.59 -12.65
C LEU A 187 -8.72 16.65 -12.94
N SER A 188 -9.09 16.86 -14.21
CA SER A 188 -10.08 17.87 -14.59
C SER A 188 -11.48 17.57 -14.08
N TYR A 189 -11.81 16.28 -13.92
CA TYR A 189 -13.15 15.83 -13.57
C TYR A 189 -13.27 15.44 -12.10
N ASP A 190 -12.34 14.68 -11.54
CA ASP A 190 -12.45 14.07 -10.21
C ASP A 190 -11.86 14.92 -9.08
N ALA A 191 -11.19 16.04 -9.38
CA ALA A 191 -10.63 16.91 -8.34
C ALA A 191 -11.70 17.44 -7.36
N TYR A 192 -12.97 17.55 -7.78
CA TYR A 192 -14.04 17.98 -6.89
C TYR A 192 -14.25 17.04 -5.71
N LEU A 193 -13.85 15.76 -5.80
CA LEU A 193 -14.02 14.77 -4.74
C LEU A 193 -13.38 15.20 -3.41
N ILE A 194 -12.34 16.02 -3.48
CA ILE A 194 -11.64 16.54 -2.30
C ILE A 194 -12.01 17.97 -1.94
N GLN A 195 -12.86 18.63 -2.73
CA GLN A 195 -13.04 20.08 -2.65
C GLN A 195 -13.59 20.52 -1.29
N ASP A 196 -14.57 19.81 -0.76
CA ASP A 196 -15.16 20.11 0.55
C ASP A 196 -14.12 19.95 1.66
N LYS A 197 -13.38 18.84 1.64
CA LYS A 197 -12.33 18.58 2.64
C LYS A 197 -11.20 19.59 2.57
N LEU A 198 -10.81 19.98 1.36
CA LEU A 198 -9.79 21.00 1.14
C LEU A 198 -10.26 22.37 1.65
N ALA A 199 -11.52 22.72 1.42
CA ALA A 199 -12.09 23.98 1.90
C ALA A 199 -12.10 24.06 3.43
N GLU A 200 -12.31 22.95 4.15
CA GLU A 200 -12.23 22.91 5.62
C GLU A 200 -10.85 23.31 6.15
N VAL A 201 -9.77 22.87 5.49
CA VAL A 201 -8.40 23.05 6.00
C VAL A 201 -7.66 24.22 5.37
N ALA A 202 -8.06 24.66 4.17
CA ALA A 202 -7.39 25.68 3.37
C ALA A 202 -8.28 26.91 3.06
N GLY A 203 -9.56 26.87 3.45
CA GLY A 203 -10.56 27.89 3.14
C GLY A 203 -11.23 27.67 1.77
N SER A 204 -12.44 28.21 1.60
CA SER A 204 -13.30 27.96 0.43
C SER A 204 -12.76 28.44 -0.91
N ALA A 205 -11.73 29.29 -0.92
CA ALA A 205 -11.07 29.74 -2.15
C ALA A 205 -9.96 28.78 -2.63
N ALA A 206 -9.68 27.71 -1.88
CA ALA A 206 -8.69 26.72 -2.26
C ALA A 206 -9.14 25.91 -3.48
N ASP A 207 -8.20 25.68 -4.40
CA ASP A 207 -8.42 24.99 -5.67
C ASP A 207 -7.88 23.55 -5.58
N SER A 208 -8.78 22.58 -5.69
CA SER A 208 -8.48 21.15 -5.65
C SER A 208 -7.58 20.67 -6.79
N HIS A 209 -7.77 21.16 -8.02
CA HIS A 209 -6.90 20.85 -9.17
C HIS A 209 -5.47 21.30 -8.89
N LYS A 210 -5.32 22.55 -8.41
CA LYS A 210 -4.01 23.11 -8.07
C LYS A 210 -3.36 22.36 -6.92
N PHE A 211 -4.12 21.97 -5.91
CA PHE A 211 -3.64 21.18 -4.78
C PHE A 211 -3.10 19.83 -5.23
N LEU A 212 -3.88 19.03 -5.98
CA LEU A 212 -3.47 17.70 -6.42
C LEU A 212 -2.25 17.73 -7.34
N LYS A 213 -2.18 18.73 -8.24
CA LYS A 213 -1.00 18.95 -9.08
C LYS A 213 0.25 19.25 -8.24
N GLN A 214 0.12 20.05 -7.18
CA GLN A 214 1.23 20.31 -6.25
C GLN A 214 1.67 19.07 -5.47
N ILE A 215 0.73 18.22 -5.06
CA ILE A 215 1.07 16.94 -4.42
C ILE A 215 1.89 16.10 -5.40
N LYS A 216 1.44 15.93 -6.64
CA LYS A 216 2.18 15.19 -7.68
C LYS A 216 3.58 15.76 -7.93
N ASP A 217 3.71 17.08 -8.10
CA ASP A 217 4.98 17.71 -8.47
C ASP A 217 6.03 17.67 -7.35
N ILE A 218 5.63 17.48 -6.09
CA ILE A 218 6.53 17.74 -4.94
C ILE A 218 6.62 16.59 -3.94
N SER A 219 5.51 15.93 -3.60
CA SER A 219 5.55 14.85 -2.61
C SER A 219 6.01 13.52 -3.25
N GLY A 220 5.66 13.30 -4.52
CA GLY A 220 5.81 12.00 -5.18
C GLY A 220 4.82 10.94 -4.66
N LEU A 221 3.81 11.35 -3.87
CA LEU A 221 2.75 10.47 -3.38
C LEU A 221 1.67 10.23 -4.46
N LEU A 222 1.52 11.19 -5.38
CA LEU A 222 0.73 11.07 -6.60
C LEU A 222 1.66 11.09 -7.81
N VAL A 223 1.27 10.37 -8.85
CA VAL A 223 1.94 10.37 -10.17
C VAL A 223 0.91 10.64 -11.26
N GLU A 224 1.38 11.15 -12.39
CA GLU A 224 0.58 11.35 -13.60
C GLU A 224 0.95 10.20 -14.54
N LYS A 225 0.04 9.23 -14.71
CA LYS A 225 0.26 8.02 -15.49
C LYS A 225 0.15 8.31 -16.98
N GLU A 226 -0.87 9.08 -17.35
CA GLU A 226 -1.09 9.64 -18.67
C GLU A 226 -1.51 11.11 -18.53
N LEU A 227 -1.51 11.87 -19.62
CA LEU A 227 -1.82 13.29 -19.59
C LEU A 227 -3.20 13.53 -18.94
N GLY A 228 -3.20 14.18 -17.77
CA GLY A 228 -4.43 14.46 -17.02
C GLY A 228 -4.99 13.29 -16.21
N ILE A 229 -4.40 12.09 -16.29
CA ILE A 229 -4.80 10.89 -15.53
C ILE A 229 -3.78 10.66 -14.41
N TYR A 230 -4.27 10.70 -13.18
CA TYR A 230 -3.47 10.66 -11.98
C TYR A 230 -3.80 9.42 -11.15
N GLU A 231 -2.83 8.96 -10.38
CA GLU A 231 -3.00 7.90 -9.40
C GLU A 231 -2.06 8.09 -8.21
N PHE A 232 -2.29 7.36 -7.13
CA PHE A 232 -1.27 7.21 -6.08
C PHE A 232 -0.06 6.46 -6.65
N ALA A 233 1.14 6.87 -6.24
CA ALA A 233 2.40 6.26 -6.70
C ALA A 233 2.48 4.75 -6.45
N HIS A 234 1.70 4.24 -5.50
CA HIS A 234 1.47 2.82 -5.28
C HIS A 234 0.08 2.59 -4.67
N LEU A 235 -0.58 1.49 -5.05
CA LEU A 235 -1.91 1.12 -4.52
C LEU A 235 -1.94 1.07 -2.99
N SER A 236 -0.86 0.62 -2.35
CA SER A 236 -0.78 0.56 -0.88
C SER A 236 -0.89 1.91 -0.18
N PHE A 237 -0.55 3.03 -0.83
CA PHE A 237 -0.83 4.36 -0.28
C PHE A 237 -2.32 4.68 -0.30
N GLN A 238 -3.00 4.34 -1.40
CA GLN A 238 -4.45 4.45 -1.50
C GLN A 238 -5.13 3.56 -0.45
N GLU A 239 -4.69 2.31 -0.32
CA GLU A 239 -5.24 1.35 0.66
C GLU A 239 -5.05 1.85 2.10
N TYR A 240 -3.87 2.38 2.42
CA TYR A 240 -3.57 2.95 3.73
C TYR A 240 -4.39 4.20 4.04
N LEU A 241 -4.40 5.19 3.13
CA LEU A 241 -5.10 6.46 3.35
C LEU A 241 -6.61 6.24 3.46
N ALA A 242 -7.18 5.32 2.68
CA ALA A 242 -8.59 4.93 2.82
C ALA A 242 -8.86 4.25 4.18
N ALA A 243 -7.95 3.39 4.66
CA ALA A 243 -8.09 2.78 5.98
C ALA A 243 -8.09 3.83 7.10
N VAL A 244 -7.27 4.87 6.99
CA VAL A 244 -7.24 5.98 7.95
C VAL A 244 -8.54 6.79 7.89
N GLU A 245 -9.04 7.13 6.70
CA GLU A 245 -10.32 7.87 6.53
C GLU A 245 -11.48 7.11 7.20
N ILE A 246 -11.58 5.80 6.96
CA ILE A 246 -12.64 4.96 7.52
C ILE A 246 -12.56 4.93 9.06
N LYS A 247 -11.35 4.90 9.63
CA LYS A 247 -11.15 4.98 11.07
C LYS A 247 -11.58 6.33 11.62
N GLU A 248 -11.12 7.44 11.03
CA GLU A 248 -11.38 8.78 11.53
C GLU A 248 -12.88 9.15 11.41
N THR A 249 -13.56 8.64 10.39
CA THR A 249 -15.01 8.86 10.17
C THR A 249 -15.91 7.78 10.80
N ASN A 250 -15.34 6.80 11.51
CA ASN A 250 -16.05 5.70 12.17
C ASN A 250 -16.92 4.86 11.21
N GLN A 251 -16.43 4.59 9.99
CA GLN A 251 -17.17 3.90 8.92
C GLN A 251 -16.85 2.40 8.81
N GLU A 252 -16.46 1.72 9.89
CA GLU A 252 -16.08 0.29 9.89
C GLU A 252 -17.09 -0.64 9.20
N LYS A 253 -18.38 -0.29 9.25
CA LYS A 253 -19.45 -1.04 8.56
C LYS A 253 -19.22 -1.17 7.06
N LEU A 254 -18.52 -0.23 6.42
CA LEU A 254 -18.11 -0.32 5.02
C LEU A 254 -17.21 -1.53 4.82
N LEU A 255 -16.16 -1.67 5.63
CA LEU A 255 -15.20 -2.78 5.58
C LEU A 255 -15.87 -4.13 5.84
N ILE A 256 -16.77 -4.19 6.82
CA ILE A 256 -17.53 -5.41 7.13
C ILE A 256 -18.31 -5.91 5.89
N ARG A 257 -18.92 -5.01 5.12
CA ARG A 257 -19.63 -5.36 3.88
C ARG A 257 -18.68 -5.82 2.76
N LYS A 258 -17.39 -5.53 2.87
CA LYS A 258 -16.36 -5.82 1.86
C LYS A 258 -15.40 -6.94 2.26
N ILE A 259 -15.64 -7.66 3.37
CA ILE A 259 -14.79 -8.75 3.89
C ILE A 259 -14.43 -9.80 2.82
N ASN A 260 -15.37 -10.15 1.93
CA ASN A 260 -15.13 -11.14 0.87
C ASN A 260 -14.56 -10.53 -0.43
N ASN A 261 -14.33 -9.21 -0.48
CA ASN A 261 -13.84 -8.54 -1.66
C ASN A 261 -12.31 -8.38 -1.60
N SER A 262 -11.60 -9.07 -2.50
CA SER A 262 -10.13 -9.01 -2.62
C SER A 262 -9.56 -7.60 -2.77
N TRP A 263 -10.29 -6.67 -3.38
CA TRP A 263 -9.88 -5.27 -3.53
C TRP A 263 -9.72 -4.54 -2.19
N TRP A 264 -10.46 -4.96 -1.16
CA TRP A 264 -10.48 -4.31 0.15
C TRP A 264 -9.60 -5.02 1.19
N THR A 265 -9.03 -6.18 0.86
CA THR A 265 -8.32 -7.03 1.83
C THR A 265 -7.18 -6.28 2.54
N GLU A 266 -6.35 -5.56 1.80
CA GLU A 266 -5.24 -4.80 2.40
C GLU A 266 -5.73 -3.60 3.21
N THR A 267 -6.74 -2.87 2.73
CA THR A 267 -7.37 -1.79 3.50
C THR A 267 -7.96 -2.29 4.82
N ILE A 268 -8.55 -3.48 4.85
CA ILE A 268 -9.06 -4.10 6.07
C ILE A 268 -7.91 -4.41 7.04
N ARG A 269 -6.81 -5.01 6.56
CA ARG A 269 -5.61 -5.26 7.39
C ARG A 269 -5.03 -3.98 7.96
N LEU A 270 -4.85 -2.95 7.13
CA LEU A 270 -4.30 -1.67 7.54
C LEU A 270 -5.24 -0.91 8.49
N TYR A 271 -6.56 -1.09 8.37
CA TYR A 271 -7.52 -0.56 9.32
C TYR A 271 -7.43 -1.30 10.67
N ALA A 272 -7.43 -2.64 10.64
CA ALA A 272 -7.33 -3.49 11.84
C ALA A 272 -6.05 -3.17 12.63
N ALA A 273 -4.93 -2.93 11.95
CA ALA A 273 -3.67 -2.56 12.58
C ALA A 273 -3.70 -1.23 13.36
N GLN A 274 -4.78 -0.45 13.22
CA GLN A 274 -4.97 0.85 13.86
C GLN A 274 -6.11 0.87 14.88
N THR A 275 -6.86 -0.23 15.03
CA THR A 275 -8.10 -0.33 15.82
C THR A 275 -8.20 -1.66 16.56
N ASN A 276 -9.19 -1.80 17.44
CA ASN A 276 -9.51 -3.12 17.99
C ASN A 276 -10.19 -3.97 16.90
N ALA A 277 -9.51 -5.01 16.42
CA ALA A 277 -9.96 -5.81 15.28
C ALA A 277 -11.06 -6.84 15.63
N SER A 278 -11.48 -6.90 16.89
CA SER A 278 -12.46 -7.89 17.39
C SER A 278 -13.76 -7.91 16.61
N ASN A 279 -14.30 -6.73 16.23
CA ASN A 279 -15.56 -6.69 15.50
C ASN A 279 -15.42 -7.27 14.08
N LEU A 280 -14.30 -6.99 13.39
CA LEU A 280 -14.03 -7.57 12.07
C LEU A 280 -13.93 -9.10 12.14
N ILE A 281 -13.19 -9.62 13.12
CA ILE A 281 -13.04 -11.07 13.33
C ILE A 281 -14.38 -11.72 13.68
N ARG A 282 -15.16 -11.15 14.62
CA ARG A 282 -16.50 -11.64 14.95
C ARG A 282 -17.42 -11.68 13.73
N LYS A 283 -17.30 -10.72 12.80
CA LYS A 283 -18.10 -10.71 11.57
C LYS A 283 -17.70 -11.80 10.59
N VAL A 284 -16.42 -12.15 10.49
CA VAL A 284 -15.98 -13.32 9.73
C VAL A 284 -16.52 -14.60 10.36
N LEU A 285 -16.37 -14.76 11.68
CA LEU A 285 -16.82 -15.95 12.42
C LEU A 285 -18.35 -16.15 12.36
N ALA A 286 -19.11 -15.07 12.24
CA ALA A 286 -20.57 -15.12 12.12
C ALA A 286 -21.08 -15.50 10.72
N LEU A 287 -20.20 -15.62 9.72
CA LEU A 287 -20.59 -16.11 8.39
C LEU A 287 -20.97 -17.60 8.49
N SER A 288 -22.09 -18.00 7.90
CA SER A 288 -22.55 -19.40 7.92
C SER A 288 -21.58 -20.36 7.23
N SER A 289 -20.82 -19.86 6.25
CA SER A 289 -19.78 -20.60 5.54
C SER A 289 -18.69 -19.60 5.13
N PRO A 290 -17.78 -19.24 6.04
CA PRO A 290 -16.71 -18.29 5.72
C PRO A 290 -15.82 -18.90 4.65
N SER A 291 -15.49 -18.11 3.63
CA SER A 291 -14.50 -18.54 2.63
C SER A 291 -13.12 -18.68 3.29
N VAL A 292 -12.26 -19.52 2.72
CA VAL A 292 -10.85 -19.62 3.16
C VAL A 292 -10.18 -18.24 3.18
N LYS A 293 -10.52 -17.37 2.22
CA LYS A 293 -10.03 -15.98 2.13
C LYS A 293 -10.50 -15.13 3.30
N ALA A 294 -11.78 -15.22 3.68
CA ALA A 294 -12.31 -14.49 4.83
C ALA A 294 -11.66 -14.96 6.14
N MET A 295 -11.44 -16.27 6.29
CA MET A 295 -10.73 -16.83 7.44
C MET A 295 -9.27 -16.36 7.49
N ALA A 296 -8.54 -16.42 6.38
CA ALA A 296 -7.17 -15.90 6.30
C ALA A 296 -7.11 -14.42 6.72
N LEU A 297 -8.03 -13.59 6.21
CA LEU A 297 -8.13 -12.19 6.61
C LEU A 297 -8.40 -12.01 8.12
N ALA A 298 -9.21 -12.87 8.73
CA ALA A 298 -9.43 -12.82 10.18
C ALA A 298 -8.15 -13.14 10.98
N TYR A 299 -7.32 -14.09 10.51
CA TYR A 299 -6.01 -14.35 11.12
C TYR A 299 -5.06 -13.18 10.94
N ASP A 300 -4.99 -12.60 9.75
CA ASP A 300 -4.18 -11.40 9.51
C ASP A 300 -4.60 -10.25 10.45
N CYS A 301 -5.91 -10.10 10.69
CA CYS A 301 -6.44 -9.09 11.62
C CYS A 301 -6.11 -9.40 13.08
N LEU A 302 -5.99 -10.68 13.46
CA LEU A 302 -5.54 -11.09 14.77
C LEU A 302 -4.06 -10.78 14.98
N GLU A 303 -3.22 -11.07 13.98
CA GLU A 303 -1.78 -10.87 14.06
C GLU A 303 -1.38 -9.38 13.99
N GLU A 304 -1.98 -8.63 13.07
CA GLU A 304 -1.61 -7.23 12.83
C GLU A 304 -2.43 -6.23 13.65
N GLY A 305 -3.58 -6.64 14.19
CA GLY A 305 -4.52 -5.78 14.89
C GLY A 305 -3.88 -4.97 16.02
N LEU A 306 -4.35 -3.74 16.25
CA LEU A 306 -3.84 -2.94 17.38
C LEU A 306 -4.14 -3.64 18.71
N SER A 307 -5.33 -4.23 18.81
CA SER A 307 -5.74 -5.13 19.89
C SER A 307 -6.86 -6.06 19.42
N VAL A 308 -7.00 -7.20 20.09
CA VAL A 308 -8.13 -8.12 19.94
C VAL A 308 -8.56 -8.60 21.33
N ASP A 309 -9.87 -8.73 21.53
CA ASP A 309 -10.45 -9.19 22.77
C ASP A 309 -10.11 -10.69 22.95
N PRO A 310 -9.62 -11.13 24.13
CA PRO A 310 -9.17 -12.51 24.34
C PRO A 310 -10.21 -13.58 24.00
N GLU A 311 -11.49 -13.29 24.21
CA GLU A 311 -12.60 -14.18 23.86
C GLU A 311 -12.68 -14.41 22.33
N VAL A 312 -12.47 -13.34 21.54
CA VAL A 312 -12.52 -13.41 20.07
C VAL A 312 -11.33 -14.18 19.52
N GLN A 313 -10.16 -13.98 20.12
CA GLN A 313 -8.98 -14.75 19.79
C GLN A 313 -9.22 -16.26 20.01
N GLN A 314 -9.71 -16.64 21.19
CA GLN A 314 -10.02 -18.05 21.50
C GLN A 314 -11.07 -18.64 20.54
N GLN A 315 -12.10 -17.86 20.18
CA GLN A 315 -13.11 -18.31 19.21
C GLN A 315 -12.53 -18.56 17.82
N LEU A 316 -11.61 -17.71 17.37
CA LEU A 316 -10.94 -17.88 16.08
C LEU A 316 -10.00 -19.10 16.09
N GLU A 317 -9.18 -19.24 17.13
CA GLU A 317 -8.27 -20.38 17.32
C GLU A 317 -9.03 -21.71 17.36
N ALA A 318 -10.09 -21.80 18.17
CA ALA A 318 -10.93 -23.01 18.26
C ALA A 318 -11.59 -23.37 16.91
N ARG A 319 -11.92 -22.36 16.10
CA ARG A 319 -12.47 -22.59 14.75
C ARG A 319 -11.42 -23.17 13.81
N LEU A 320 -10.15 -22.75 13.91
CA LEU A 320 -9.04 -23.35 13.15
C LEU A 320 -8.91 -24.83 13.45
N GLU A 321 -8.88 -25.18 14.73
CA GLU A 321 -8.66 -26.55 15.20
C GLU A 321 -9.78 -27.47 14.69
N ALA A 322 -11.05 -27.04 14.81
CA ALA A 322 -12.18 -27.78 14.29
C ALA A 322 -12.15 -27.97 12.75
N ASP A 323 -11.69 -26.96 12.00
CA ASP A 323 -11.57 -27.04 10.54
C ASP A 323 -10.37 -27.92 10.10
N LEU A 324 -9.35 -28.08 10.94
CA LEU A 324 -8.21 -28.99 10.72
C LEU A 324 -8.56 -30.45 11.08
N GLU A 325 -9.35 -30.67 12.12
CA GLU A 325 -9.79 -32.01 12.55
C GLU A 325 -10.87 -32.63 11.64
N SER A 326 -11.55 -31.81 10.83
CA SER A 326 -12.63 -32.23 9.93
C SER A 326 -12.18 -32.56 8.50
N ARG A 327 -10.87 -32.54 8.22
CA ARG A 327 -10.25 -32.90 6.91
C ARG A 327 -9.53 -34.23 6.95
#